data_AF-A0A2E4BR65-F1
#
_entry.id   AF-A0A2E4BR65-F1
#
_cell.length_a   1.000
_cell.length_b   1.000
_cell.length_c   1.000
_cell.angle_alpha   90.00
_cell.angle_beta   90.00
_cell.angle_gamma   90.00
#
_symmetry.space_group_name_H-M   'P 1'
#
loop_
_entity.id
_entity.type
_entity.pdbx_description
1 polymer ?
#
loop_
_entity_poly.entity_id
_entity_poly.type
_entity_poly.pdbx_seq_one_letter_code
_entity_poly.pdbx_strand_id
1 'polypeptide(L)' 'VTRNTHDIIVESDSARLTMRIENIPSKQNKRTGRITALSILATLRGLTATLQIGT' A
#
# COMPACT_ATOMS: atom_id res chain seq x y z
N VAL A 1 0.23 -17.50 -8.52
CA VAL A 1 0.01 -16.05 -8.43
C VAL A 1 1.36 -15.35 -8.48
N THR A 2 1.68 -14.68 -9.59
CA THR A 2 2.95 -13.95 -9.79
C THR A 2 2.90 -12.57 -9.12
N ARG A 3 1.71 -11.98 -9.05
CA ARG A 3 1.37 -10.71 -8.39
C ARG A 3 0.00 -10.79 -7.74
N ASN A 4 -0.15 -10.17 -6.56
CA ASN A 4 -1.47 -9.94 -5.97
C ASN A 4 -1.98 -8.61 -6.53
N THR A 5 -3.02 -8.67 -7.37
CA THR A 5 -3.55 -7.50 -8.07
C THR A 5 -4.79 -6.98 -7.37
N HIS A 6 -4.79 -5.69 -7.08
CA HIS A 6 -5.93 -4.97 -6.51
C HIS A 6 -6.25 -3.77 -7.39
N ASP A 7 -7.52 -3.66 -7.80
CA ASP A 7 -8.06 -2.51 -8.49
C ASP A 7 -8.97 -1.75 -7.53
N ILE A 8 -8.68 -0.47 -7.32
CA ILE A 8 -9.42 0.41 -6.43
C ILE A 8 -9.97 1.55 -7.27
N ILE A 9 -11.29 1.70 -7.24
CA ILE A 9 -12.03 2.74 -7.94
C ILE A 9 -12.70 3.59 -6.88
N VAL A 10 -12.40 4.88 -6.87
CA VAL A 10 -13.01 5.85 -5.96
C VAL A 10 -13.86 6.81 -6.79
N GLU A 11 -15.13 6.90 -6.44
CA GLU A 11 -16.07 7.89 -6.96
C GLU A 11 -16.48 8.79 -5.79
N SER A 12 -16.35 10.10 -5.96
CA SER A 12 -16.78 11.09 -4.97
C SER A 12 -17.31 12.34 -5.67
N ASP A 13 -17.98 13.21 -4.92
CA ASP A 13 -18.43 14.53 -5.39
C ASP A 13 -17.28 15.43 -5.86
N SER A 14 -16.10 15.22 -5.31
CA SER A 14 -14.93 16.07 -5.48
C SER A 14 -13.93 15.52 -6.49
N ALA A 15 -13.89 14.20 -6.69
CA ALA A 15 -12.94 13.54 -7.59
C ALA A 15 -13.34 12.11 -7.96
N ARG A 16 -12.85 11.67 -9.12
CA ARG A 16 -12.84 10.27 -9.56
C ARG A 16 -11.40 9.79 -9.68
N LEU A 17 -11.05 8.72 -8.98
CA LEU A 17 -9.69 8.17 -8.95
C LEU A 17 -9.75 6.68 -9.29
N THR A 18 -8.76 6.19 -10.04
CA THR A 18 -8.58 4.75 -10.29
C THR A 18 -7.13 4.41 -10.03
N MET A 19 -6.91 3.36 -9.24
CA MET A 19 -5.58 2.89 -8.86
C MET A 19 -5.51 1.36 -9.00
N ARG A 20 -4.47 0.89 -9.69
CA ARG A 20 -4.12 -0.53 -9.79
C ARG A 20 -2.84 -0.79 -9.02
N ILE A 21 -2.84 -1.81 -8.16
CA ILE A 21 -1.70 -2.20 -7.34
C ILE A 21 -1.36 -3.67 -7.62
N GLU A 22 -0.13 -3.92 -8.05
CA GLU A 22 0.40 -5.27 -8.33
C GLU A 22 1.48 -5.66 -7.33
N ASN A 23 1.03 -6.13 -6.16
CA ASN A 23 1.90 -6.45 -5.04
C ASN A 23 2.77 -7.68 -5.30
N ILE A 24 4.06 -7.58 -4.95
CA ILE A 24 4.97 -8.73 -4.90
C ILE A 24 4.60 -9.58 -3.68
N PRO A 25 4.25 -10.87 -3.83
CA PRO A 25 4.05 -11.75 -2.69
C PRO A 25 5.30 -11.87 -1.81
N SER A 26 5.11 -11.98 -0.50
CA SER A 26 6.22 -12.26 0.42
C SER A 26 6.78 -13.68 0.20
N LYS A 27 8.05 -13.90 0.56
CA LYS A 27 8.67 -15.23 0.41
C LYS A 27 8.05 -16.26 1.36
N GLN A 28 7.71 -15.81 2.58
CA GLN A 28 7.22 -16.65 3.68
C GLN A 28 5.72 -16.94 3.58
N ASN A 29 4.91 -15.97 3.14
CA ASN A 29 3.46 -16.13 2.95
C ASN A 29 3.01 -15.46 1.65
N LYS A 30 2.70 -16.29 0.64
CA LYS A 30 2.27 -15.81 -0.69
C LYS A 30 0.93 -15.07 -0.68
N ARG A 31 0.11 -15.21 0.38
CA ARG A 31 -1.16 -14.47 0.53
C ARG A 31 -0.93 -13.00 0.91
N THR A 32 0.25 -12.65 1.42
CA THR A 32 0.59 -11.29 1.86
C THR A 32 1.60 -10.65 0.92
N GLY A 33 1.41 -9.37 0.60
CA GLY A 33 2.36 -8.59 -0.20
C GLY A 33 3.54 -8.09 0.64
N ARG A 34 4.74 -7.97 0.03
CA ARG A 34 5.91 -7.37 0.70
C ARG A 34 5.67 -5.94 1.17
N ILE A 35 4.79 -5.22 0.48
CA ILE A 35 4.44 -3.84 0.78
C ILE A 35 3.84 -3.68 2.18
N THR A 36 3.20 -4.72 2.75
CA THR A 36 2.57 -4.65 4.08
C THR A 36 3.60 -4.36 5.17
N ALA A 37 4.73 -5.06 5.17
CA ALA A 37 5.80 -4.80 6.14
C ALA A 37 6.44 -3.42 5.95
N LEU A 38 6.57 -2.97 4.70
CA LEU A 38 7.10 -1.64 4.38
C LEU A 38 6.17 -0.52 4.84
N SER A 39 4.85 -0.71 4.71
CA SER A 39 3.84 0.22 5.23
C SER A 39 3.93 0.34 6.75
N ILE A 40 4.08 -0.78 7.48
CA ILE A 40 4.30 -0.75 8.94
C ILE A 40 5.57 0.04 9.28
N LEU A 41 6.67 -0.20 8.56
CA LEU A 41 7.92 0.53 8.77
C LEU A 41 7.79 2.03 8.48
N ALA A 42 7.07 2.41 7.42
CA ALA A 42 6.78 3.81 7.10
C ALA A 42 6.02 4.47 8.27
N THR A 43 4.96 3.82 8.76
CA THR A 43 4.19 4.31 9.91
C THR A 43 5.04 4.47 11.16
N LEU A 44 5.85 3.48 11.52
CA LEU A 44 6.73 3.55 12.69
C LEU A 44 7.75 4.69 12.59
N ARG A 45 8.30 4.93 11.39
CA ARG A 45 9.23 6.05 11.15
C ARG A 45 8.51 7.40 11.20
N GLY A 46 7.27 7.47 10.72
CA GLY A 46 6.44 8.66 10.75
C GLY A 46 6.17 9.18 12.17
N LEU A 47 6.00 8.28 13.15
CA LEU A 47 5.75 8.65 14.55
C LEU A 47 6.80 9.60 15.17
N THR A 48 8.02 9.60 14.65
CA THR A 48 9.11 10.45 15.14
C THR A 48 9.66 11.39 14.07
N ALA A 49 9.03 11.46 12.89
CA ALA A 49 9.54 12.24 11.78
C ALA A 49 9.23 13.74 11.97
N THR A 50 10.21 14.60 11.65
CA THR A 50 10.02 16.05 11.66
C THR A 50 9.18 16.55 10.48
N LEU A 51 9.10 15.76 9.40
CA LEU A 51 8.26 15.99 8.23
C LEU A 51 7.56 14.69 7.85
N GLN A 52 6.25 14.76 7.65
CA GLN A 52 5.44 13.62 7.23
C GLN A 52 4.61 13.98 5.98
N ILE A 53 4.71 13.13 4.96
CA ILE A 53 3.89 13.21 3.74
C ILE A 53 3.10 11.91 3.67
N GLY A 54 1.79 11.98 3.84
CA GLY A 54 0.96 10.77 3.94
C GLY A 54 1.20 10.00 5.24
N THR A 55 1.45 8.68 5.13
CA THR A 55 1.59 7.71 6.24
C THR A 55 2.95 7.02 6.23
#